data_AF-A0A537Q890-F1
#
_entry.id   AF-A0A537Q890-F1
#
_cell.length_a   1.000
_cell.length_b   1.000
_cell.length_c   1.000
_cell.angle_alpha   90.00
_cell.angle_beta   90.00
_cell.angle_gamma   90.00
#
_symmetry.space_group_name_H-M   'P 1'
#
loop_
_entity.id
_entity.type
_entity.pdbx_description
1 polymer ?
#
loop_
_entity_poly.entity_id
_entity_poly.type
_entity_poly.pdbx_seq_one_letter_code
_entity_poly.pdbx_strand_id
1 'polypeptide(L)'
;MLVDAEGMGLRNGWAAAACRRLSWIRSLTSAVHVSANMVVGVGAVYLAWTGTTTTVQTTAIAIIGLTTISGLAAWVRHARQTVTADRLDILRRALNTAADAQMIATPDGQVVYANSAFQHMFPGNEPPLDRVERAVAADVDALRNFRQLRSRAAAGIRGTETLTLPDQRSAAVACFHIAANPITGRAGYTFWDIRDVTTRHKSEMILRIERDKLVDFFDNAPIGFYSADSSGRFRFVNRTFAQWLGVTPSELLATGAGLHDFLSPAPVAGTASSDPFGDPGNRTHRGEVLLKTRQGRALPAWIGQSVVGSGAEMCTRSVVCDLTPEREWKAALRLARRFQRFFANAPVGSALLDRSGRFEEANHALGELFGIEPKDRTKTDWPSKQRRPPRHRGQARGDGAGTIGTRTDRDQNRAAARENHSSVPQPNRRR
;
A
#
# COMPACT_ATOMS: atom_id res chain seq x y z
N MET A 1 55.60 11.13 9.30
CA MET A 1 55.98 9.85 9.92
C MET A 1 54.73 9.25 10.52
N LEU A 2 54.36 8.07 10.02
CA LEU A 2 53.60 6.98 10.66
C LEU A 2 53.87 6.92 12.19
N VAL A 3 53.03 6.44 13.12
CA VAL A 3 51.91 5.48 13.05
C VAL A 3 51.17 5.43 14.41
N ASP A 4 49.90 5.02 14.35
CA ASP A 4 49.01 4.36 15.33
C ASP A 4 49.13 4.56 16.84
N ALA A 5 48.00 4.94 17.44
CA ALA A 5 47.30 4.07 18.40
C ALA A 5 45.82 4.47 18.50
N GLU A 6 44.97 3.69 17.85
CA GLU A 6 43.57 3.52 18.23
C GLU A 6 43.48 2.97 19.67
N GLY A 7 42.45 3.37 20.42
CA GLY A 7 42.09 2.68 21.66
C GLY A 7 41.29 3.51 22.64
N MET A 8 40.02 3.14 22.81
CA MET A 8 39.17 3.41 23.99
C MET A 8 38.64 4.84 24.22
N GLY A 9 37.40 5.09 23.76
CA GLY A 9 36.25 5.18 24.68
C GLY A 9 36.27 6.11 25.90
N LEU A 10 37.07 7.18 25.95
CA LEU A 10 37.21 8.00 27.18
C LEU A 10 37.10 9.53 27.01
N ARG A 11 36.52 10.05 25.91
CA ARG A 11 36.47 11.51 25.68
C ARG A 11 35.25 12.27 26.19
N ASN A 12 34.15 11.59 26.58
CA ASN A 12 32.99 12.29 27.16
C ASN A 12 33.24 12.81 28.59
N GLY A 13 34.19 12.22 29.32
CA GLY A 13 34.60 12.69 30.63
C GLY A 13 35.43 13.98 30.59
N TRP A 14 36.24 14.17 29.55
CA TRP A 14 37.18 15.30 29.46
C TRP A 14 36.49 16.63 29.12
N ALA A 15 35.45 16.63 28.29
CA ALA A 15 34.66 17.84 28.04
C ALA A 15 33.83 18.25 29.26
N ALA A 16 33.27 17.28 29.99
CA ALA A 16 32.55 17.51 31.25
C ALA A 16 33.51 17.89 32.40
N ALA A 17 34.74 17.37 32.41
CA ALA A 17 35.79 17.76 33.35
C ALA A 17 36.40 19.12 33.01
N ALA A 18 36.50 19.49 31.74
CA ALA A 18 36.94 20.80 31.28
C ALA A 18 35.89 21.89 31.60
N CYS A 19 34.60 21.61 31.38
CA CYS A 19 33.52 22.50 31.82
C CYS A 19 33.45 22.62 33.35
N ARG A 20 33.65 21.52 34.09
CA ARG A 20 33.74 21.57 35.57
C ARG A 20 34.97 22.35 36.03
N ARG A 21 36.14 22.16 35.41
CA ARG A 21 37.35 22.96 35.68
C ARG A 21 37.14 24.44 35.37
N LEU A 22 36.50 24.80 34.25
CA LEU A 22 36.20 26.20 33.92
C LEU A 22 35.20 26.82 34.91
N SER A 23 34.19 26.07 35.36
CA SER A 23 33.24 26.54 36.37
C SER A 23 33.89 26.70 37.75
N TRP A 24 34.85 25.82 38.09
CA TRP A 24 35.60 25.88 39.35
C TRP A 24 36.60 27.04 39.34
N ILE A 25 37.30 27.27 38.22
CA ILE A 25 38.19 28.43 38.02
C ILE A 25 37.38 29.74 38.08
N ARG A 26 36.19 29.80 37.46
CA ARG A 26 35.31 30.97 37.54
C ARG A 26 34.77 31.21 38.95
N SER A 27 34.39 30.15 39.65
CA SER A 27 34.03 30.16 41.08
C SER A 27 35.18 30.70 41.95
N LEU A 28 36.41 30.24 41.71
CA LEU A 28 37.62 30.74 42.37
C LEU A 28 37.85 32.22 42.10
N THR A 29 37.71 32.69 40.85
CA THR A 29 37.85 34.12 40.54
C THR A 29 36.78 34.98 41.23
N SER A 30 35.53 34.52 41.29
CA SER A 30 34.48 35.22 42.04
C SER A 30 34.74 35.20 43.55
N ALA A 31 35.23 34.08 44.09
CA ALA A 31 35.56 33.94 45.50
C ALA A 31 36.74 34.85 45.89
N VAL A 32 37.77 34.94 45.06
CA VAL A 32 38.92 35.84 45.23
C VAL A 32 38.51 37.31 45.15
N HIS A 33 37.59 37.66 44.22
CA HIS A 33 37.06 39.03 44.16
C HIS A 33 36.21 39.39 45.38
N VAL A 34 35.39 38.45 45.89
CA VAL A 34 34.58 38.67 47.10
C VAL A 34 35.48 38.80 48.33
N SER A 35 36.50 37.95 48.48
CA SER A 35 37.43 38.02 49.60
C SER A 35 38.30 39.28 49.56
N ALA A 36 38.79 39.69 48.38
CA ALA A 36 39.53 40.95 48.21
C ALA A 36 38.65 42.17 48.57
N ASN A 37 37.40 42.21 48.12
CA ASN A 37 36.46 43.29 48.50
C ASN A 37 36.13 43.27 50.00
N MET A 38 36.04 42.09 50.61
CA MET A 38 35.81 41.95 52.04
C MET A 38 37.00 42.47 52.86
N VAL A 39 38.24 42.17 52.45
CA VAL A 39 39.46 42.70 53.10
C VAL A 39 39.55 44.22 52.97
N VAL A 40 39.28 44.78 51.79
CA VAL A 40 39.26 46.24 51.57
C VAL A 40 38.15 46.91 52.37
N GLY A 41 36.95 46.31 52.43
CA GLY A 41 35.83 46.80 53.21
C GLY A 41 36.10 46.81 54.72
N VAL A 42 36.68 45.73 55.25
CA VAL A 42 37.08 45.64 56.68
C VAL A 42 38.19 46.66 57.01
N GLY A 43 39.17 46.83 56.11
CA GLY A 43 40.21 47.86 56.25
C GLY A 43 39.64 49.28 56.26
N ALA A 44 38.65 49.56 55.42
CA ALA A 44 37.96 50.85 55.41
C ALA A 44 37.16 51.10 56.70
N VAL A 45 36.45 50.08 57.23
CA VAL A 45 35.74 50.19 58.53
C VAL A 45 36.71 50.49 59.68
N TYR A 46 37.87 49.83 59.70
CA TYR A 46 38.91 50.09 60.70
C TYR A 46 39.46 51.52 60.61
N LEU A 47 39.69 52.03 59.40
CA LEU A 47 40.12 53.42 59.16
C LEU A 47 39.05 54.44 59.55
N ALA A 48 37.77 54.16 59.30
CA ALA A 48 36.67 55.01 59.75
C ALA A 48 36.58 55.09 61.28
N TRP A 49 36.89 53.99 61.97
CA TRP A 49 36.82 53.89 63.43
C TRP A 49 38.01 54.53 64.15
N THR A 50 39.22 54.45 63.56
CA THR A 50 40.46 54.96 64.17
C THR A 50 40.87 56.36 63.69
N GLY A 51 40.33 56.83 62.57
CA GLY A 51 40.65 58.13 61.99
C GLY A 51 40.05 59.30 62.78
N THR A 52 40.90 60.25 63.18
CA THR A 52 40.50 61.47 63.92
C THR A 52 40.11 62.65 63.02
N THR A 53 40.29 62.54 61.70
CA THR A 53 39.98 63.59 60.72
C THR A 53 38.76 63.25 59.87
N THR A 54 37.93 64.25 59.58
CA THR A 54 36.69 64.13 58.79
C THR A 54 36.92 63.65 57.35
N THR A 55 38.10 63.89 56.79
CA THR A 55 38.52 63.40 55.47
C THR A 55 38.77 61.88 55.43
N VAL A 56 39.33 61.31 56.50
CA VAL A 56 39.55 59.85 56.61
C VAL A 56 38.23 59.10 56.77
N GLN A 57 37.29 59.67 57.54
CA GLN A 57 35.97 59.05 57.73
C GLN A 57 35.12 59.05 56.46
N THR A 58 35.11 60.15 55.69
CA THR A 58 34.32 60.26 54.45
C THR A 58 34.84 59.38 53.31
N THR A 59 36.17 59.28 53.16
CA THR A 59 36.80 58.36 52.19
C THR A 59 36.55 56.90 52.55
N ALA A 60 36.62 56.54 53.83
CA ALA A 60 36.29 55.19 54.30
C ALA A 60 34.82 54.79 54.01
N ILE A 61 33.87 55.69 54.26
CA ILE A 61 32.45 55.45 53.94
C ILE A 61 32.24 55.25 52.42
N ALA A 62 32.94 56.04 51.58
CA ALA A 62 32.87 55.88 50.13
C ALA A 62 33.41 54.51 49.65
N ILE A 63 34.50 54.02 50.25
CA ILE A 63 35.08 52.70 49.96
C ILE A 63 34.13 51.57 50.40
N ILE A 64 33.48 51.71 51.55
CA ILE A 64 32.46 50.76 52.02
C ILE A 64 31.26 50.73 51.06
N GLY A 65 30.78 51.90 50.60
CA GLY A 65 29.72 51.99 49.60
C GLY A 65 30.08 51.32 48.27
N LEU A 66 31.30 51.54 47.77
CA LEU A 66 31.74 50.96 46.50
C LEU A 66 31.93 49.43 46.58
N THR A 67 32.51 48.94 47.67
CA THR A 67 32.73 47.49 47.89
C THR A 67 31.42 46.73 48.10
N THR A 68 30.45 47.33 48.79
CA THR A 68 29.11 46.73 48.96
C THR A 68 28.34 46.67 47.63
N ILE A 69 28.37 47.73 46.82
CA ILE A 69 27.75 47.74 45.48
C ILE A 69 28.42 46.71 44.55
N SER A 70 29.76 46.65 44.54
CA SER A 70 30.53 45.67 43.75
C SER A 70 30.23 44.22 44.17
N GLY A 71 30.17 43.97 45.48
CA GLY A 71 29.81 42.68 46.06
C GLY A 71 28.38 42.25 45.70
N LEU A 72 27.41 43.18 45.81
CA LEU A 72 26.02 42.93 45.41
C LEU A 72 25.91 42.65 43.91
N ALA A 73 26.61 43.40 43.06
CA ALA A 73 26.64 43.16 41.62
C ALA A 73 27.31 41.83 41.24
N ALA A 74 28.35 41.41 41.96
CA ALA A 74 28.97 40.09 41.80
C ALA A 74 28.02 38.96 42.24
N TRP A 75 27.35 39.12 43.38
CA TRP A 75 26.36 38.16 43.88
C TRP A 75 25.17 38.02 42.92
N VAL A 76 24.59 39.12 42.43
CA VAL A 76 23.51 39.10 41.44
C VAL A 76 23.94 38.44 40.13
N ARG A 77 25.17 38.69 39.64
CA ARG A 77 25.70 38.00 38.45
C ARG A 77 25.86 36.51 38.68
N HIS A 78 26.41 36.10 39.82
CA HIS A 78 26.57 34.70 40.17
C HIS A 78 25.22 34.00 40.29
N ALA A 79 24.26 34.60 41.01
CA ALA A 79 22.91 34.09 41.16
C ALA A 79 22.16 33.97 39.81
N ARG A 80 22.35 34.93 38.89
CA ARG A 80 21.81 34.81 37.52
C ARG A 80 22.47 33.67 36.74
N GLN A 81 23.79 33.51 36.85
CA GLN A 81 24.52 32.45 36.15
C GLN A 81 24.11 31.05 36.61
N THR A 82 23.92 30.84 37.92
CA THR A 82 23.50 29.54 38.47
C THR A 82 22.10 29.16 37.99
N VAL A 83 21.13 30.07 38.06
CA VAL A 83 19.75 29.83 37.58
C VAL A 83 19.72 29.54 36.08
N THR A 84 20.55 30.22 35.29
CA THR A 84 20.61 29.98 33.83
C THR A 84 21.27 28.64 33.50
N ALA A 85 22.30 28.26 34.26
CA ALA A 85 22.99 26.97 34.11
C ALA A 85 22.07 25.79 34.47
N ASP A 86 21.32 25.89 35.57
CA ASP A 86 20.39 24.83 36.00
C ASP A 86 19.26 24.63 34.99
N ARG A 87 18.68 25.74 34.48
CA ARG A 87 17.65 25.67 33.42
C ARG A 87 18.18 25.03 32.14
N LEU A 88 19.41 25.36 31.74
CA LEU A 88 20.03 24.78 30.55
C LEU A 88 20.35 23.29 30.75
N ASP A 89 20.75 22.88 31.95
CA ASP A 89 21.00 21.47 32.27
C ASP A 89 19.70 20.63 32.21
N ILE A 90 18.60 21.13 32.79
CA ILE A 90 17.29 20.45 32.72
C ILE A 90 16.84 20.30 31.26
N LEU A 91 16.91 21.36 30.44
CA LEU A 91 16.56 21.29 29.02
C LEU A 91 17.45 20.31 28.26
N ARG A 92 18.75 20.33 28.50
CA ARG A 92 19.70 19.41 27.87
C ARG A 92 19.45 17.96 28.25
N ARG A 93 19.12 17.69 29.52
CA ARG A 93 18.76 16.34 29.99
C ARG A 93 17.45 15.88 29.36
N ALA A 94 16.41 16.73 29.36
CA ALA A 94 15.13 16.41 28.74
C ALA A 94 15.28 16.04 27.25
N LEU A 95 16.03 16.83 26.48
CA LEU A 95 16.33 16.54 25.08
C LEU A 95 17.16 15.26 24.91
N ASN A 96 18.08 14.96 25.83
CA ASN A 96 18.90 13.73 25.80
C ASN A 96 18.12 12.45 26.16
N THR A 97 17.06 12.55 26.95
CA THR A 97 16.19 11.43 27.32
C THR A 97 15.10 11.16 26.28
N ALA A 98 14.85 12.11 25.36
CA ALA A 98 13.91 11.90 24.26
C ALA A 98 14.31 10.68 23.41
N ALA A 99 13.32 9.85 23.07
CA ALA A 99 13.52 8.67 22.22
C ALA A 99 13.81 9.04 20.76
N ASP A 100 13.26 10.17 20.30
CA ASP A 100 13.44 10.68 18.94
C ASP A 100 14.82 11.33 18.78
N ALA A 101 15.41 11.17 17.59
CA ALA A 101 16.69 11.77 17.26
C ALA A 101 16.51 13.27 16.97
N GLN A 102 17.09 14.11 17.83
CA GLN A 102 16.87 15.56 17.80
C GLN A 102 18.20 16.31 17.68
N MET A 103 18.21 17.36 16.86
CA MET A 103 19.37 18.25 16.74
C MET A 103 18.98 19.69 16.44
N ILE A 104 19.88 20.63 16.75
CA ILE A 104 19.74 22.06 16.45
C ILE A 104 20.92 22.48 15.58
N ALA A 105 20.64 22.91 14.34
CA ALA A 105 21.64 23.40 13.40
C ALA A 105 21.61 24.93 13.29
N THR A 106 22.77 25.54 13.02
CA THR A 106 22.98 26.93 12.63
C THR A 106 22.66 27.11 11.14
N PRO A 107 22.53 28.36 10.63
CA PRO A 107 22.25 28.57 9.21
C PRO A 107 23.36 28.08 8.28
N ASP A 108 24.60 28.01 8.76
CA ASP A 108 25.76 27.46 8.04
C ASP A 108 25.80 25.92 8.03
N GLY A 109 24.77 25.25 8.57
CA GLY A 109 24.67 23.80 8.67
C GLY A 109 25.50 23.17 9.80
N GLN A 110 26.17 23.99 10.62
CA GLN A 110 26.89 23.51 11.80
C GLN A 110 25.91 23.18 12.91
N VAL A 111 26.16 22.13 13.68
CA VAL A 111 25.23 21.73 14.73
C VAL A 111 25.66 22.23 16.10
N VAL A 112 24.73 22.91 16.76
CA VAL A 112 24.87 23.44 18.12
C VAL A 112 24.57 22.35 19.16
N TYR A 113 23.65 21.45 18.84
CA TYR A 113 23.23 20.40 19.75
C TYR A 113 22.72 19.18 18.99
N ALA A 114 23.10 17.97 19.42
CA ALA A 114 22.52 16.72 18.98
C ALA A 114 22.37 15.79 20.20
N ASN A 115 21.16 15.26 20.39
CA ASN A 115 20.85 14.44 21.54
C ASN A 115 21.46 13.04 21.45
N SER A 116 21.33 12.25 22.53
CA SER A 116 21.87 10.90 22.57
C SER A 116 21.23 9.97 21.53
N ALA A 117 19.92 10.07 21.30
CA ALA A 117 19.21 9.27 20.30
C ALA A 117 19.75 9.52 18.88
N PHE A 118 20.02 10.79 18.51
CA PHE A 118 20.63 11.14 17.24
C PHE A 118 22.02 10.51 17.08
N GLN A 119 22.85 10.56 18.11
CA GLN A 119 24.20 10.00 18.06
C GLN A 119 24.19 8.47 17.89
N HIS A 120 23.22 7.78 18.49
CA HIS A 120 23.06 6.33 18.31
C HIS A 120 22.48 5.97 16.93
N MET A 121 21.55 6.78 16.41
CA MET A 121 20.91 6.52 15.11
C MET A 121 21.81 6.87 13.92
N PHE A 122 22.60 7.93 14.04
CA PHE A 122 23.52 8.40 13.01
C PHE A 122 24.94 8.52 13.60
N PRO A 123 25.66 7.41 13.78
CA PRO A 123 27.03 7.45 14.32
C PRO A 123 27.99 8.13 13.34
N GLY A 124 29.08 8.68 13.89
CA GLY A 124 30.14 9.32 13.11
C GLY A 124 30.50 10.72 13.62
N ASN A 125 31.65 11.21 13.14
CA ASN A 125 32.24 12.48 13.56
C ASN A 125 31.99 13.64 12.58
N GLU A 126 31.38 13.35 11.43
CA GLU A 126 30.98 14.36 10.45
C GLU A 126 29.82 15.25 10.98
N PRO A 127 29.60 16.42 10.35
CA PRO A 127 28.45 17.25 10.67
C PRO A 127 27.14 16.43 10.63
N PRO A 128 26.27 16.56 11.64
CA PRO A 128 25.04 15.75 11.74
C PRO A 128 24.16 15.74 10.49
N LEU A 129 23.99 16.88 9.81
CA LEU A 129 23.20 16.94 8.57
C LEU A 129 23.82 16.11 7.45
N ASP A 130 25.15 16.11 7.34
CA ASP A 130 25.87 15.31 6.35
C ASP A 130 25.81 13.81 6.72
N ARG A 131 25.73 13.49 8.03
CA ARG A 131 25.48 12.12 8.49
C ARG A 131 24.11 11.60 8.04
N VAL A 132 23.06 12.43 8.14
CA VAL A 132 21.72 12.07 7.65
C VAL A 132 21.72 11.96 6.13
N GLU A 133 22.38 12.89 5.43
CA GLU A 133 22.49 12.86 3.96
C GLU A 133 23.16 11.58 3.46
N ARG A 134 24.23 11.15 4.11
CA ARG A 134 24.92 9.89 3.79
C ARG A 134 24.03 8.67 4.05
N ALA A 135 23.23 8.70 5.12
CA ALA A 135 22.35 7.59 5.48
C ALA A 135 21.23 7.37 4.44
N VAL A 136 20.74 8.45 3.81
CA VAL A 136 19.75 8.38 2.72
C VAL A 136 20.38 8.23 1.33
N ALA A 137 21.71 8.25 1.20
CA ALA A 137 22.37 8.29 -0.10
C ALA A 137 22.11 7.06 -1.01
N ALA A 138 21.69 5.94 -0.42
CA ALA A 138 21.33 4.73 -1.15
C ALA A 138 19.99 4.84 -1.92
N ASP A 139 19.11 5.76 -1.52
CA ASP A 139 17.80 5.98 -2.14
C ASP A 139 17.79 7.36 -2.80
N VAL A 140 17.69 7.38 -4.13
CA VAL A 140 17.76 8.59 -4.95
C VAL A 140 16.64 9.59 -4.60
N ASP A 141 15.45 9.08 -4.30
CA ASP A 141 14.30 9.91 -3.97
C ASP A 141 14.40 10.42 -2.54
N ALA A 142 14.82 9.58 -1.58
CA ALA A 142 15.06 10.00 -0.20
C ALA A 142 16.17 11.08 -0.12
N LEU A 143 17.26 10.92 -0.87
CA LEU A 143 18.34 11.91 -0.95
C LEU A 143 17.85 13.25 -1.51
N ARG A 144 17.05 13.22 -2.58
CA ARG A 144 16.47 14.43 -3.19
C ARG A 144 15.55 15.15 -2.20
N ASN A 145 14.64 14.42 -1.56
CA ASN A 145 13.68 14.97 -0.60
C ASN A 145 14.41 15.57 0.62
N PHE A 146 15.44 14.90 1.13
CA PHE A 146 16.26 15.44 2.22
C PHE A 146 16.97 16.74 1.83
N ARG A 147 17.61 16.79 0.66
CA ARG A 147 18.27 18.02 0.16
C ARG A 147 17.29 19.17 -0.01
N GLN A 148 16.10 18.89 -0.52
CA GLN A 148 15.03 19.89 -0.65
C GLN A 148 14.58 20.39 0.73
N LEU A 149 14.41 19.49 1.70
CA LEU A 149 14.06 19.84 3.07
C LEU A 149 15.16 20.69 3.74
N ARG A 150 16.44 20.34 3.55
CA ARG A 150 17.61 21.10 4.02
C ARG A 150 17.64 22.50 3.41
N SER A 151 17.38 22.64 2.11
CA SER A 151 17.31 23.94 1.43
C SER A 151 16.15 24.80 1.95
N ARG A 152 14.96 24.21 2.17
CA ARG A 152 13.80 24.92 2.73
C ARG A 152 14.07 25.40 4.16
N ALA A 153 14.67 24.54 4.98
CA ALA A 153 15.06 24.86 6.34
C ALA A 153 16.06 26.02 6.40
N ALA A 154 17.07 26.01 5.52
CA ALA A 154 18.06 27.10 5.41
C ALA A 154 17.41 28.44 5.01
N ALA A 155 16.35 28.40 4.20
CA ALA A 155 15.53 29.57 3.88
C ALA A 155 14.56 30.00 5.00
N GLY A 156 14.61 29.35 6.18
CA GLY A 156 13.72 29.64 7.30
C GLY A 156 12.29 29.13 7.10
N ILE A 157 12.07 28.20 6.17
CA ILE A 157 10.76 27.61 5.87
C ILE A 157 10.65 26.26 6.58
N ARG A 158 9.58 26.07 7.37
CA ARG A 158 9.27 24.77 7.98
C ARG A 158 8.97 23.71 6.91
N GLY A 159 9.40 22.49 7.16
CA GLY A 159 9.14 21.37 6.27
C GLY A 159 9.18 20.03 7.02
N THR A 160 8.54 19.04 6.43
CA THR A 160 8.53 17.66 6.93
C THR A 160 8.61 16.73 5.74
N GLU A 161 9.40 15.68 5.84
CA GLU A 161 9.52 14.63 4.83
C GLU A 161 9.57 13.26 5.50
N THR A 162 9.03 12.24 4.83
CA THR A 162 9.20 10.85 5.25
C THR A 162 10.28 10.23 4.37
N LEU A 163 11.35 9.74 5.01
CA LEU A 163 12.51 9.18 4.34
C LEU A 163 12.65 7.70 4.68
N THR A 164 13.03 6.93 3.67
CA THR A 164 13.39 5.52 3.78
C THR A 164 14.88 5.43 4.09
N LEU A 165 15.21 4.85 5.23
CA LEU A 165 16.58 4.60 5.64
C LEU A 165 16.80 3.09 5.78
N PRO A 166 17.96 2.57 5.35
CA PRO A 166 18.35 1.21 5.71
C PRO A 166 18.48 1.13 7.23
N ASP A 167 17.77 0.19 7.86
CA ASP A 167 17.92 -0.06 9.29
C ASP A 167 19.33 -0.61 9.53
N GLN A 168 20.09 0.00 10.43
CA GLN A 168 21.44 -0.50 10.75
C GLN A 168 21.39 -1.79 11.58
N ARG A 169 20.24 -2.11 12.19
CA ARG A 169 20.05 -3.29 13.06
C ARG A 169 19.44 -4.48 12.33
N SER A 170 18.86 -4.27 11.15
CA SER A 170 18.17 -5.29 10.37
C SER A 170 18.37 -4.97 8.90
N ALA A 171 18.54 -5.96 8.01
CA ALA A 171 18.61 -5.72 6.57
C ALA A 171 17.30 -5.16 5.95
N ALA A 172 16.35 -4.71 6.78
CA ALA A 172 15.09 -4.13 6.40
C ALA A 172 15.19 -2.59 6.22
N VAL A 173 14.35 -2.05 5.35
CA VAL A 173 14.17 -0.60 5.22
C VAL A 173 13.22 -0.12 6.33
N ALA A 174 13.65 0.90 7.05
CA ALA A 174 12.88 1.61 8.06
C ALA A 174 12.43 2.98 7.53
N CYS A 175 11.25 3.43 7.96
CA CYS A 175 10.65 4.70 7.55
C CYS A 175 10.81 5.70 8.70
N PHE A 176 11.46 6.83 8.41
CA PHE A 176 11.72 7.88 9.37
C PHE A 176 11.03 9.16 8.93
N HIS A 177 10.29 9.77 9.84
CA HIS A 177 9.72 11.08 9.64
C HIS A 177 10.71 12.14 10.12
N ILE A 178 11.15 13.02 9.22
CA ILE A 178 12.08 14.10 9.50
C ILE A 178 11.35 15.43 9.39
N ALA A 179 11.40 16.23 10.45
CA ALA A 179 10.88 17.59 10.48
C ALA A 179 12.01 18.60 10.65
N ALA A 180 11.97 19.67 9.88
CA ALA A 180 12.85 20.82 10.00
C ALA A 180 12.03 22.05 10.41
N ASN A 181 12.28 22.53 11.62
CA ASN A 181 11.53 23.60 12.28
C ASN A 181 12.47 24.76 12.63
N PRO A 182 12.50 25.83 11.82
CA PRO A 182 13.22 27.06 12.14
C PRO A 182 12.77 27.63 13.49
N ILE A 183 13.73 28.01 14.34
CA ILE A 183 13.46 28.48 15.70
C ILE A 183 13.05 29.95 15.68
N THR A 184 11.85 30.24 16.21
CA THR A 184 11.35 31.61 16.31
C THR A 184 12.21 32.47 17.25
N GLY A 185 12.53 33.70 16.84
CA GLY A 185 13.37 34.62 17.61
C GLY A 185 14.88 34.37 17.52
N ARG A 186 15.33 33.32 16.81
CA ARG A 186 16.75 33.08 16.48
C ARG A 186 16.89 32.77 14.99
N ALA A 187 17.05 33.82 14.19
CA ALA A 187 17.20 33.71 12.75
C ALA A 187 18.34 32.74 12.38
N GLY A 188 18.04 31.83 11.46
CA GLY A 188 18.97 30.82 10.95
C GLY A 188 19.09 29.53 11.75
N TYR A 189 18.61 29.48 13.00
CA TYR A 189 18.64 28.22 13.76
C TYR A 189 17.48 27.33 13.37
N THR A 190 17.74 26.04 13.14
CA THR A 190 16.72 25.05 12.81
C THR A 190 16.77 23.89 13.79
N PHE A 191 15.62 23.58 14.38
CA PHE A 191 15.40 22.37 15.15
C PHE A 191 14.97 21.23 14.21
N TRP A 192 15.71 20.13 14.24
CA TRP A 192 15.44 18.93 13.48
C TRP A 192 14.97 17.82 14.40
N ASP A 193 13.88 17.18 14.02
CA ASP A 193 13.30 16.04 14.73
C ASP A 193 13.19 14.86 13.76
N ILE A 194 13.78 13.71 14.14
CA ILE A 194 13.81 12.49 13.34
C ILE A 194 13.18 11.39 14.19
N ARG A 195 11.99 10.96 13.79
CA ARG A 195 11.21 9.93 14.47
C ARG A 195 11.13 8.68 13.60
N ASP A 196 11.36 7.52 14.21
CA ASP A 196 11.06 6.25 13.59
C ASP A 196 9.53 6.05 13.54
N VAL A 197 8.99 5.98 12.32
CA VAL A 197 7.56 5.75 12.06
C VAL A 197 7.35 4.41 11.34
N THR A 198 8.34 3.52 11.36
CA THR A 198 8.33 2.25 10.63
C THR A 198 7.14 1.37 11.02
N THR A 199 6.89 1.21 12.31
CA THR A 199 5.78 0.37 12.82
C THR A 199 4.44 0.92 12.36
N ARG A 200 4.19 2.22 12.56
CA ARG A 200 2.97 2.89 12.14
C ARG A 200 2.75 2.80 10.64
N HIS A 201 3.77 3.15 9.84
CA HIS A 201 3.67 3.13 8.38
C HIS A 201 3.45 1.71 7.83
N LYS A 202 4.13 0.70 8.40
CA LYS A 202 3.90 -0.71 8.05
C LYS A 202 2.47 -1.15 8.36
N SER A 203 1.93 -0.82 9.53
CA SER A 203 0.54 -1.14 9.88
C SER A 203 -0.46 -0.48 8.96
N GLU A 204 -0.30 0.82 8.67
CA GLU A 204 -1.16 1.54 7.73
C GLU A 204 -1.08 0.95 6.32
N MET A 205 0.12 0.60 5.86
CA MET A 205 0.32 -0.03 4.55
C MET A 205 -0.32 -1.42 4.47
N ILE A 206 -0.13 -2.27 5.48
CA ILE A 206 -0.75 -3.60 5.54
C ILE A 206 -2.27 -3.46 5.50
N LEU A 207 -2.85 -2.55 6.30
CA LEU A 207 -4.29 -2.32 6.29
C LEU A 207 -4.80 -1.86 4.91
N ARG A 208 -4.07 -0.99 4.22
CA ARG A 208 -4.42 -0.57 2.86
C ARG A 208 -4.36 -1.73 1.87
N ILE A 209 -3.26 -2.49 1.87
CA ILE A 209 -3.09 -3.64 0.99
C ILE A 209 -4.19 -4.68 1.22
N GLU A 210 -4.49 -5.00 2.48
CA GLU A 210 -5.55 -5.96 2.81
C GLU A 210 -6.93 -5.43 2.41
N ARG A 211 -7.20 -4.13 2.61
CA ARG A 211 -8.44 -3.51 2.13
C ARG A 211 -8.57 -3.61 0.61
N ASP A 212 -7.52 -3.27 -0.13
CA ASP A 212 -7.53 -3.29 -1.59
C ASP A 212 -7.68 -4.71 -2.13
N LYS A 213 -7.02 -5.70 -1.50
CA LYS A 213 -7.23 -7.13 -1.78
C LYS A 213 -8.67 -7.57 -1.54
N LEU A 214 -9.30 -7.13 -0.44
CA LEU A 214 -10.69 -7.46 -0.17
C LEU A 214 -11.62 -6.86 -1.22
N VAL A 215 -11.41 -5.59 -1.59
CA VAL A 215 -12.19 -4.94 -2.66
C VAL A 215 -12.03 -5.69 -3.98
N ASP A 216 -10.80 -6.01 -4.37
CA ASP A 216 -10.51 -6.77 -5.58
C ASP A 216 -11.18 -8.16 -5.56
N PHE A 217 -11.09 -8.87 -4.43
CA PHE A 217 -11.73 -10.16 -4.25
C PHE A 217 -13.26 -10.07 -4.41
N PHE A 218 -13.91 -9.06 -3.83
CA PHE A 218 -15.35 -8.88 -3.97
C PHE A 218 -15.77 -8.45 -5.38
N ASP A 219 -15.03 -7.53 -6.00
CA ASP A 219 -15.38 -6.99 -7.32
C ASP A 219 -15.17 -8.00 -8.45
N ASN A 220 -14.10 -8.80 -8.37
CA ASN A 220 -13.72 -9.74 -9.41
C ASN A 220 -14.07 -11.20 -9.09
N ALA A 221 -14.81 -11.45 -8.00
CA ALA A 221 -15.34 -12.78 -7.72
C ALA A 221 -16.22 -13.29 -8.88
N PRO A 222 -16.18 -14.59 -9.23
CA PRO A 222 -17.05 -15.18 -10.25
C PRO A 222 -18.51 -15.36 -9.78
N ILE A 223 -18.90 -14.60 -8.75
CA ILE A 223 -20.22 -14.57 -8.16
C ILE A 223 -20.66 -13.11 -8.03
N GLY A 224 -21.94 -12.88 -8.22
CA GLY A 224 -22.54 -11.57 -8.01
C GLY A 224 -22.79 -11.33 -6.53
N PHE A 225 -22.54 -10.11 -6.07
CA PHE A 225 -22.91 -9.64 -4.74
C PHE A 225 -23.74 -8.38 -4.86
N TYR A 226 -24.80 -8.29 -4.08
CA TYR A 226 -25.50 -7.04 -3.88
C TYR A 226 -26.05 -6.90 -2.46
N SER A 227 -26.29 -5.66 -2.08
CA SER A 227 -27.07 -5.28 -0.92
C SER A 227 -28.13 -4.29 -1.36
N ALA A 228 -29.37 -4.54 -0.97
CA ALA A 228 -30.50 -3.65 -1.22
C ALA A 228 -31.08 -3.14 0.11
N ASP A 229 -31.59 -1.92 0.15
CA ASP A 229 -32.31 -1.40 1.32
C ASP A 229 -33.76 -1.88 1.38
N SER A 230 -34.51 -1.42 2.39
CA SER A 230 -35.93 -1.75 2.57
C SER A 230 -36.83 -1.35 1.40
N SER A 231 -36.41 -0.39 0.57
CA SER A 231 -37.12 0.02 -0.65
C SER A 231 -36.70 -0.81 -1.87
N GLY A 232 -35.84 -1.82 -1.70
CA GLY A 232 -35.32 -2.65 -2.77
C GLY A 232 -34.24 -1.98 -3.61
N ARG A 233 -33.78 -0.78 -3.23
CA ARG A 233 -32.74 -0.06 -3.97
C ARG A 233 -31.37 -0.59 -3.63
N PHE A 234 -30.52 -0.74 -4.64
CA PHE A 234 -29.15 -1.16 -4.43
C PHE A 234 -28.35 -0.14 -3.61
N ARG A 235 -27.70 -0.62 -2.54
CA ARG A 235 -26.73 0.10 -1.71
C ARG A 235 -25.29 -0.31 -2.02
N PHE A 236 -25.12 -1.55 -2.45
CA PHE A 236 -23.84 -2.09 -2.89
C PHE A 236 -24.11 -3.10 -4.00
N VAL A 237 -23.26 -3.08 -5.02
CA VAL A 237 -23.24 -4.07 -6.11
C VAL A 237 -21.78 -4.27 -6.50
N ASN A 238 -21.32 -5.52 -6.56
CA ASN A 238 -19.99 -5.81 -7.06
C ASN A 238 -19.91 -5.68 -8.59
N ARG A 239 -18.69 -5.50 -9.10
CA ARG A 239 -18.47 -5.35 -10.54
C ARG A 239 -19.02 -6.51 -11.38
N THR A 240 -18.83 -7.76 -10.95
CA THR A 240 -19.36 -8.95 -11.65
C THR A 240 -20.89 -8.90 -11.83
N PHE A 241 -21.65 -8.61 -10.78
CA PHE A 241 -23.12 -8.56 -10.90
C PHE A 241 -23.60 -7.41 -11.79
N ALA A 242 -23.00 -6.22 -11.64
CA ALA A 242 -23.32 -5.08 -12.51
C ALA A 242 -23.06 -5.40 -13.99
N GLN A 243 -21.94 -6.07 -14.30
CA GLN A 243 -21.61 -6.53 -15.64
C GLN A 243 -22.66 -7.50 -16.20
N TRP A 244 -23.13 -8.45 -15.39
CA TRP A 244 -24.18 -9.37 -15.82
C TRP A 244 -25.49 -8.64 -16.18
N LEU A 245 -25.85 -7.61 -15.41
CA LEU A 245 -27.01 -6.75 -15.67
C LEU A 245 -26.81 -5.78 -16.85
N GLY A 246 -25.57 -5.62 -17.35
CA GLY A 246 -25.22 -4.73 -18.46
C GLY A 246 -25.08 -3.27 -18.06
N VAL A 247 -24.69 -2.99 -16.81
CA VAL A 247 -24.59 -1.65 -16.22
C VAL A 247 -23.33 -1.50 -15.39
N THR A 248 -23.03 -0.27 -14.96
CA THR A 248 -21.93 -0.03 -14.00
C THR A 248 -22.46 0.06 -12.57
N PRO A 249 -21.67 -0.33 -11.54
CA PRO A 249 -22.09 -0.15 -10.15
C PRO A 249 -22.45 1.30 -9.82
N SER A 250 -21.66 2.26 -10.31
CA SER A 250 -21.91 3.70 -10.13
C SER A 250 -23.24 4.16 -10.73
N GLU A 251 -23.63 3.61 -11.89
CA GLU A 251 -24.91 3.94 -12.53
C GLU A 251 -26.09 3.44 -11.69
N LEU A 252 -26.06 2.17 -11.26
CA LEU A 252 -27.13 1.57 -10.43
C LEU A 252 -27.37 2.34 -9.13
N LEU A 253 -26.29 2.75 -8.47
CA LEU A 253 -26.35 3.48 -7.20
C LEU A 253 -26.82 4.93 -7.41
N ALA A 254 -26.42 5.59 -8.50
CA ALA A 254 -26.81 6.97 -8.79
C ALA A 254 -28.27 7.09 -9.24
N THR A 255 -28.77 6.14 -10.03
CA THR A 255 -30.18 6.14 -10.47
C THR A 255 -31.13 5.65 -9.37
N GLY A 256 -30.61 5.02 -8.32
CA GLY A 256 -31.42 4.38 -7.28
C GLY A 256 -32.25 3.22 -7.83
N ALA A 257 -31.68 2.44 -8.76
CA ALA A 257 -32.38 1.33 -9.41
C ALA A 257 -32.74 0.24 -8.38
N GLY A 258 -33.92 -0.35 -8.54
CA GLY A 258 -34.46 -1.38 -7.67
C GLY A 258 -34.14 -2.79 -8.16
N LEU A 259 -34.09 -3.74 -7.23
CA LEU A 259 -33.94 -5.17 -7.54
C LEU A 259 -35.03 -5.67 -8.50
N HIS A 260 -36.29 -5.27 -8.27
CA HIS A 260 -37.44 -5.70 -9.06
C HIS A 260 -37.40 -5.20 -10.51
N ASP A 261 -36.66 -4.12 -10.80
CA ASP A 261 -36.48 -3.60 -12.15
C ASP A 261 -35.72 -4.59 -13.04
N PHE A 262 -34.92 -5.50 -12.44
CA PHE A 262 -34.11 -6.49 -13.12
C PHE A 262 -34.67 -7.91 -12.99
N LEU A 263 -35.89 -8.12 -12.47
CA LEU A 263 -36.54 -9.43 -12.42
C LEU A 263 -37.49 -9.65 -13.61
N SER A 264 -37.62 -10.91 -14.03
CA SER A 264 -38.51 -11.35 -15.10
C SER A 264 -39.05 -12.77 -14.81
N PRO A 265 -40.35 -12.99 -14.59
CA PRO A 265 -41.42 -12.00 -14.58
C PRO A 265 -41.29 -11.03 -13.39
N ALA A 266 -42.03 -9.92 -13.45
CA ALA A 266 -42.12 -9.02 -12.31
C ALA A 266 -42.71 -9.76 -11.09
N PRO A 267 -42.23 -9.48 -9.87
CA PRO A 267 -42.79 -10.08 -8.65
C PRO A 267 -44.27 -9.76 -8.48
N VAL A 268 -44.96 -10.60 -7.72
CA VAL A 268 -46.40 -10.45 -7.44
C VAL A 268 -46.64 -9.16 -6.65
N ALA A 269 -47.77 -8.48 -6.90
CA ALA A 269 -48.15 -7.30 -6.14
C ALA A 269 -48.25 -7.64 -4.63
N GLY A 270 -47.53 -6.90 -3.79
CA GLY A 270 -47.43 -7.15 -2.35
C GLY A 270 -46.15 -7.86 -1.90
N THR A 271 -45.29 -8.32 -2.83
CA THR A 271 -43.93 -8.77 -2.50
C THR A 271 -43.10 -7.58 -1.98
N ALA A 272 -42.32 -7.81 -0.92
CA ALA A 272 -41.39 -6.79 -0.42
C ALA A 272 -40.42 -6.36 -1.52
N SER A 273 -40.15 -5.07 -1.68
CA SER A 273 -39.31 -4.54 -2.76
C SER A 273 -37.87 -5.09 -2.77
N SER A 274 -37.39 -5.57 -1.62
CA SER A 274 -36.09 -6.21 -1.46
C SER A 274 -36.11 -7.73 -1.69
N ASP A 275 -37.27 -8.35 -1.87
CA ASP A 275 -37.43 -9.80 -2.01
C ASP A 275 -37.46 -10.22 -3.49
N PRO A 276 -36.48 -11.02 -3.96
CA PRO A 276 -36.45 -11.47 -5.34
C PRO A 276 -37.36 -12.67 -5.67
N PHE A 277 -37.93 -13.36 -4.67
CA PHE A 277 -38.60 -14.64 -4.88
C PHE A 277 -40.10 -14.53 -5.15
N GLY A 278 -40.73 -13.42 -4.76
CA GLY A 278 -42.14 -13.17 -5.05
C GLY A 278 -43.12 -13.95 -4.18
N ASP A 279 -42.65 -14.86 -3.32
CA ASP A 279 -43.49 -15.72 -2.48
C ASP A 279 -43.38 -15.32 -1.00
N PRO A 280 -44.41 -14.67 -0.42
CA PRO A 280 -44.43 -14.29 0.99
C PRO A 280 -44.38 -15.50 1.95
N GLY A 281 -44.60 -16.73 1.46
CA GLY A 281 -44.50 -17.98 2.22
C GLY A 281 -43.13 -18.67 2.14
N ASN A 282 -42.25 -18.27 1.20
CA ASN A 282 -40.98 -18.96 0.99
C ASN A 282 -39.90 -18.49 1.97
N ARG A 283 -39.91 -19.12 3.16
CA ARG A 283 -38.94 -18.89 4.25
C ARG A 283 -37.49 -19.25 3.92
N THR A 284 -37.21 -19.82 2.76
CA THR A 284 -35.88 -20.37 2.48
C THR A 284 -34.85 -19.31 2.13
N HIS A 285 -35.26 -18.06 1.85
CA HIS A 285 -34.36 -16.94 1.59
C HIS A 285 -33.31 -17.22 0.48
N ARG A 286 -33.59 -18.21 -0.37
CA ARG A 286 -32.73 -18.66 -1.47
C ARG A 286 -33.55 -19.38 -2.54
N GLY A 287 -33.19 -19.23 -3.80
CA GLY A 287 -33.93 -19.82 -4.91
C GLY A 287 -33.42 -19.42 -6.29
N GLU A 288 -33.88 -20.14 -7.31
CA GLU A 288 -33.67 -19.75 -8.70
C GLU A 288 -34.64 -18.64 -9.09
N VAL A 289 -34.10 -17.61 -9.75
CA VAL A 289 -34.84 -16.52 -10.33
C VAL A 289 -34.37 -16.32 -11.77
N LEU A 290 -35.17 -15.57 -12.53
CA LEU A 290 -34.78 -15.14 -13.85
C LEU A 290 -34.61 -13.63 -13.83
N LEU A 291 -33.35 -13.21 -13.96
CA LEU A 291 -33.00 -11.80 -14.09
C LEU A 291 -33.13 -11.37 -15.55
N LYS A 292 -33.31 -10.07 -15.78
CA LYS A 292 -33.22 -9.44 -17.08
C LYS A 292 -32.18 -8.35 -17.04
N THR A 293 -31.34 -8.31 -18.06
CA THR A 293 -30.36 -7.22 -18.26
C THR A 293 -31.06 -5.94 -18.71
N ARG A 294 -30.36 -4.79 -18.69
CA ARG A 294 -30.89 -3.54 -19.26
C ARG A 294 -31.26 -3.65 -20.74
N GLN A 295 -30.64 -4.57 -21.48
CA GLN A 295 -30.96 -4.86 -22.89
C GLN A 295 -32.09 -5.89 -23.06
N GLY A 296 -32.73 -6.34 -21.98
CA GLY A 296 -33.83 -7.32 -22.02
C GLY A 296 -33.40 -8.78 -22.17
N ARG A 297 -32.09 -9.08 -22.26
CA ARG A 297 -31.59 -10.46 -22.24
C ARG A 297 -31.91 -11.13 -20.90
N ALA A 298 -32.45 -12.34 -20.95
CA ALA A 298 -32.75 -13.14 -19.76
C ALA A 298 -31.48 -13.82 -19.22
N LEU A 299 -31.32 -13.80 -17.90
CA LEU A 299 -30.19 -14.33 -17.16
C LEU A 299 -30.71 -15.25 -16.05
N PRO A 300 -30.71 -16.58 -16.23
CA PRO A 300 -31.10 -17.50 -15.17
C PRO A 300 -30.06 -17.44 -14.04
N ALA A 301 -30.50 -17.14 -12.83
CA ALA A 301 -29.62 -16.96 -11.69
C ALA A 301 -30.15 -17.67 -10.45
N TRP A 302 -29.25 -18.14 -9.60
CA TRP A 302 -29.58 -18.57 -8.25
C TRP A 302 -29.22 -17.46 -7.27
N ILE A 303 -30.15 -17.05 -6.42
CA ILE A 303 -29.93 -16.03 -5.40
C ILE A 303 -30.05 -16.68 -4.02
N GLY A 304 -29.08 -16.40 -3.15
CA GLY A 304 -29.20 -16.59 -1.70
C GLY A 304 -29.10 -15.24 -1.01
N GLN A 305 -30.07 -14.91 -0.16
CA GLN A 305 -30.20 -13.59 0.44
C GLN A 305 -30.43 -13.68 1.93
N SER A 306 -29.74 -12.87 2.74
CA SER A 306 -30.08 -12.66 4.15
C SER A 306 -30.48 -11.22 4.37
N VAL A 307 -31.31 -10.96 5.39
CA VAL A 307 -31.72 -9.61 5.77
C VAL A 307 -31.01 -9.27 7.09
N VAL A 308 -30.42 -8.07 7.16
CA VAL A 308 -29.71 -7.56 8.33
C VAL A 308 -30.32 -6.22 8.74
N GLY A 309 -30.50 -6.02 10.03
CA GLY A 309 -31.11 -4.80 10.59
C GLY A 309 -32.64 -4.81 10.52
N SER A 310 -33.27 -3.73 11.01
CA SER A 310 -34.71 -3.52 11.00
C SER A 310 -35.07 -2.06 10.70
N GLY A 311 -36.27 -1.83 10.16
CA GLY A 311 -36.76 -0.49 9.83
C GLY A 311 -35.91 0.21 8.76
N ALA A 312 -35.40 1.41 9.08
CA ALA A 312 -34.63 2.25 8.15
C ALA A 312 -33.20 1.76 7.91
N GLU A 313 -32.62 0.98 8.83
CA GLU A 313 -31.27 0.41 8.69
C GLU A 313 -31.26 -0.98 8.03
N MET A 314 -32.43 -1.45 7.59
CA MET A 314 -32.55 -2.76 6.96
C MET A 314 -31.78 -2.77 5.63
N CYS A 315 -30.90 -3.76 5.49
CA CYS A 315 -30.22 -4.07 4.24
C CYS A 315 -30.17 -5.58 3.99
N THR A 316 -30.15 -5.96 2.72
CA THR A 316 -29.95 -7.35 2.31
C THR A 316 -28.47 -7.65 2.13
N ARG A 317 -28.09 -8.91 2.28
CA ARG A 317 -26.79 -9.43 1.86
C ARG A 317 -27.07 -10.60 0.94
N SER A 318 -26.82 -10.39 -0.34
CA SER A 318 -27.23 -11.32 -1.38
C SER A 318 -26.04 -11.80 -2.20
N VAL A 319 -26.02 -13.09 -2.48
CA VAL A 319 -25.11 -13.76 -3.41
C VAL A 319 -25.93 -14.20 -4.61
N VAL A 320 -25.38 -13.98 -5.80
CA VAL A 320 -25.99 -14.33 -7.08
C VAL A 320 -25.03 -15.23 -7.85
N CYS A 321 -25.51 -16.37 -8.29
CA CYS A 321 -24.77 -17.28 -9.16
C CYS A 321 -25.43 -17.31 -10.53
N ASP A 322 -24.67 -17.01 -11.59
CA ASP A 322 -25.13 -17.16 -12.96
C ASP A 322 -25.20 -18.66 -13.33
N LEU A 323 -26.39 -19.12 -13.73
CA LEU A 323 -26.62 -20.51 -14.15
C LEU A 323 -26.47 -20.71 -15.65
N THR A 324 -26.20 -19.64 -16.42
CA THR A 324 -26.04 -19.69 -17.87
C THR A 324 -24.91 -20.64 -18.29
N PRO A 325 -23.67 -20.52 -17.76
CA PRO A 325 -22.57 -21.39 -18.18
C PRO A 325 -22.85 -22.87 -17.92
N GLU A 326 -23.44 -23.19 -16.76
CA GLU A 326 -23.77 -24.56 -16.39
C GLU A 326 -24.87 -25.14 -17.29
N ARG A 327 -25.90 -24.34 -17.61
CA ARG A 327 -26.98 -24.74 -18.51
C ARG A 327 -26.49 -24.93 -19.94
N GLU A 328 -25.59 -24.07 -20.42
CA GLU A 328 -24.95 -24.19 -21.73
C GLU A 328 -24.10 -25.46 -21.83
N TRP A 329 -23.26 -25.74 -20.83
CA TRP A 329 -22.46 -26.98 -20.80
C TRP A 329 -23.34 -28.22 -20.73
N LYS A 330 -24.39 -28.23 -19.91
CA LYS A 330 -25.37 -29.33 -19.86
C LYS A 330 -26.08 -29.51 -21.20
N ALA A 331 -26.44 -28.42 -21.87
CA ALA A 331 -27.08 -28.47 -23.18
C ALA A 331 -26.13 -29.01 -24.27
N ALA A 332 -24.88 -28.54 -24.29
CA ALA A 332 -23.85 -29.00 -25.21
C ALA A 332 -23.54 -30.50 -25.01
N LEU A 333 -23.41 -30.94 -23.75
CA LEU A 333 -23.20 -32.35 -23.43
C LEU A 333 -24.39 -33.22 -23.86
N ARG A 334 -25.62 -32.73 -23.63
CA ARG A 334 -26.83 -33.42 -24.07
C ARG A 334 -26.90 -33.53 -25.59
N LEU A 335 -26.52 -32.47 -26.31
CA LEU A 335 -26.46 -32.47 -27.77
C LEU A 335 -25.40 -33.44 -28.28
N ALA A 336 -24.19 -33.43 -27.70
CA ALA A 336 -23.13 -34.36 -28.05
C ALA A 336 -23.53 -35.83 -27.82
N ARG A 337 -24.16 -36.14 -26.67
CA ARG A 337 -24.69 -37.49 -26.39
C ARG A 337 -25.78 -37.90 -27.37
N ARG A 338 -26.67 -36.97 -27.73
CA ARG A 338 -27.72 -37.22 -28.73
C ARG A 338 -27.12 -37.47 -30.10
N PHE A 339 -26.09 -36.71 -30.49
CA PHE A 339 -25.35 -36.91 -31.74
C PHE A 339 -24.66 -38.27 -31.76
N GLN A 340 -23.94 -38.65 -30.70
CA GLN A 340 -23.30 -39.97 -30.60
C GLN A 340 -24.30 -41.12 -30.75
N ARG A 341 -25.45 -41.05 -30.08
CA ARG A 341 -26.51 -42.07 -30.21
C ARG A 341 -27.10 -42.10 -31.62
N PHE A 342 -27.34 -40.93 -32.22
CA PHE A 342 -27.85 -40.83 -33.58
C PHE A 342 -26.85 -41.41 -34.59
N PHE A 343 -25.58 -41.02 -34.50
CA PHE A 343 -24.52 -41.52 -35.36
C PHE A 343 -24.40 -43.04 -35.23
N ALA A 344 -24.22 -43.55 -34.01
CA ALA A 344 -24.00 -44.98 -33.74
C ALA A 344 -25.15 -45.88 -34.23
N ASN A 345 -26.40 -45.46 -34.03
CA ASN A 345 -27.60 -46.26 -34.32
C ASN A 345 -28.33 -45.84 -35.61
N ALA A 346 -27.74 -44.97 -36.43
CA ALA A 346 -28.36 -44.58 -37.69
C ALA A 346 -28.48 -45.80 -38.62
N PRO A 347 -29.65 -45.99 -39.28
CA PRO A 347 -29.87 -47.11 -40.20
C PRO A 347 -29.04 -46.99 -41.49
N VAL A 348 -28.45 -45.82 -41.75
CA VAL A 348 -27.58 -45.56 -42.88
C VAL A 348 -26.12 -45.65 -42.44
N GLY A 349 -25.31 -46.41 -43.16
CA GLY A 349 -23.87 -46.50 -42.93
C GLY A 349 -23.19 -45.13 -43.08
N SER A 350 -22.62 -44.63 -41.99
CA SER A 350 -21.98 -43.32 -41.91
C SER A 350 -20.59 -43.44 -41.29
N ALA A 351 -19.65 -42.65 -41.78
CA ALA A 351 -18.28 -42.61 -41.28
C ALA A 351 -17.69 -41.21 -41.30
N LEU A 352 -16.81 -40.93 -40.35
CA LEU A 352 -15.94 -39.78 -40.31
C LEU A 352 -14.58 -40.15 -40.88
N LEU A 353 -14.06 -39.36 -41.81
CA LEU A 353 -12.78 -39.60 -42.47
C LEU A 353 -11.77 -38.50 -42.10
N ASP A 354 -10.51 -38.87 -41.92
CA ASP A 354 -9.41 -37.92 -41.76
C ASP A 354 -9.09 -37.20 -43.08
N ARG A 355 -8.20 -36.20 -43.02
CA ARG A 355 -7.76 -35.43 -44.20
C ARG A 355 -7.07 -36.27 -45.29
N SER A 356 -6.63 -37.49 -44.96
CA SER A 356 -6.05 -38.46 -45.89
C SER A 356 -7.06 -39.50 -46.38
N GLY A 357 -8.35 -39.37 -46.00
CA GLY A 357 -9.43 -40.26 -46.41
C GLY A 357 -9.49 -41.59 -45.64
N ARG A 358 -8.83 -41.71 -44.48
CA ARG A 358 -8.92 -42.90 -43.62
C ARG A 358 -10.05 -42.76 -42.60
N PHE A 359 -10.66 -43.87 -42.21
CA PHE A 359 -11.73 -43.90 -41.22
C PHE A 359 -11.22 -43.46 -39.83
N GLU A 360 -11.78 -42.39 -39.29
CA GLU A 360 -11.62 -42.00 -37.89
C GLU A 360 -12.70 -42.65 -37.01
N GLU A 361 -13.94 -42.71 -37.50
CA GLU A 361 -15.08 -43.29 -36.79
C GLU A 361 -16.11 -43.82 -37.79
N ALA A 362 -16.82 -44.90 -37.45
CA ALA A 362 -17.87 -45.49 -38.28
C ALA A 362 -19.02 -46.01 -37.41
N ASN A 363 -20.25 -45.88 -37.90
CA ASN A 363 -21.43 -46.34 -37.16
C ASN A 363 -21.76 -47.83 -37.36
N HIS A 364 -22.78 -48.31 -36.65
CA HIS A 364 -23.14 -49.73 -36.63
C HIS A 364 -23.51 -50.27 -38.01
N ALA A 365 -24.38 -49.57 -38.73
CA ALA A 365 -24.84 -49.97 -40.05
C ALA A 365 -23.68 -50.08 -41.06
N LEU A 366 -22.68 -49.19 -40.99
CA LEU A 366 -21.50 -49.30 -41.84
C LEU A 366 -20.64 -50.51 -41.45
N GLY A 367 -20.44 -50.73 -40.14
CA GLY A 367 -19.73 -51.90 -39.65
C GLY A 367 -20.38 -53.23 -40.10
N GLU A 368 -21.70 -53.34 -40.04
CA GLU A 368 -22.44 -54.51 -40.53
C GLU A 368 -22.29 -54.71 -42.04
N LEU A 369 -22.38 -53.63 -42.82
CA LEU A 369 -22.20 -53.68 -44.28
C LEU A 369 -20.82 -54.24 -44.69
N PHE A 370 -19.79 -53.95 -43.89
CA PHE A 370 -18.42 -54.41 -44.12
C PHE A 370 -18.04 -55.66 -43.30
N GLY A 371 -18.95 -56.23 -42.49
CA GLY A 371 -18.72 -57.43 -41.69
C GLY A 371 -17.74 -57.23 -40.52
N ILE A 372 -17.64 -56.02 -39.98
CA ILE A 372 -16.70 -55.64 -38.91
C ILE A 372 -17.42 -55.66 -37.56
N GLU A 373 -16.91 -56.47 -36.61
CA GLU A 373 -17.47 -56.59 -35.26
C GLU A 373 -17.38 -55.27 -34.47
N PRO A 374 -18.32 -55.00 -33.53
CA PRO A 374 -18.39 -53.74 -32.80
C PRO A 374 -17.12 -53.32 -32.03
N LYS A 375 -16.26 -54.28 -31.68
CA LYS A 375 -15.03 -54.04 -30.91
C LYS A 375 -13.87 -53.51 -31.76
N ASP A 376 -13.93 -53.66 -33.09
CA ASP A 376 -12.82 -53.36 -34.01
C ASP A 376 -13.00 -52.03 -34.77
N ARG A 377 -14.01 -51.23 -34.37
CA ARG A 377 -14.46 -50.03 -35.12
C ARG A 377 -13.72 -48.73 -34.80
N THR A 378 -12.74 -48.76 -33.91
CA THR A 378 -11.94 -47.58 -33.54
C THR A 378 -10.53 -47.64 -34.13
N LYS A 379 -10.18 -46.61 -34.91
CA LYS A 379 -8.86 -46.18 -35.44
C LYS A 379 -7.90 -47.19 -36.10
N THR A 380 -7.94 -48.48 -35.83
CA THR A 380 -6.81 -49.37 -36.19
C THR A 380 -7.15 -50.50 -37.15
N ASP A 381 -8.40 -50.98 -37.20
CA ASP A 381 -8.72 -52.24 -37.90
C ASP A 381 -9.66 -52.11 -39.11
N TRP A 382 -9.85 -50.90 -39.65
CA TRP A 382 -10.56 -50.79 -40.93
C TRP A 382 -9.66 -51.27 -42.07
N PRO A 383 -10.10 -52.21 -42.92
CA PRO A 383 -9.26 -52.74 -43.99
C PRO A 383 -8.85 -51.61 -44.94
N SER A 384 -7.56 -51.26 -44.91
CA SER A 384 -6.92 -50.22 -45.74
C SER A 384 -6.95 -50.52 -47.25
N LYS A 385 -7.55 -51.64 -47.65
CA LYS A 385 -7.76 -52.00 -49.06
C LYS A 385 -9.06 -51.38 -49.54
N GLN A 386 -8.93 -50.23 -50.21
CA GLN A 386 -9.95 -49.64 -51.07
C GLN A 386 -10.55 -50.71 -52.01
N ARG A 387 -11.68 -51.32 -51.61
CA ARG A 387 -12.60 -51.93 -52.57
C ARG A 387 -13.52 -50.82 -53.05
N ARG A 388 -13.25 -50.33 -54.26
CA ARG A 388 -14.23 -49.52 -55.00
C ARG A 388 -15.57 -50.28 -55.01
N PRO A 389 -16.71 -49.60 -54.79
CA PRO A 389 -18.01 -50.27 -54.84
C PRO A 389 -18.20 -50.89 -56.24
N PRO A 390 -18.91 -52.02 -56.36
CA PRO A 390 -19.19 -52.62 -57.66
C PRO A 390 -19.96 -51.60 -58.50
N ARG A 391 -19.44 -51.26 -59.68
CA ARG A 391 -20.22 -50.51 -60.68
C ARG A 391 -21.36 -51.43 -61.13
N HIS A 392 -22.54 -51.24 -60.57
CA HIS A 392 -23.76 -51.76 -61.19
C HIS A 392 -23.94 -51.02 -62.53
N ARG A 393 -23.66 -51.72 -63.63
CA ARG A 393 -24.23 -51.39 -64.95
C ARG A 393 -25.68 -51.86 -64.91
N GLY A 394 -26.60 -50.93 -64.68
CA GLY A 394 -28.04 -51.13 -64.78
C GLY A 394 -28.70 -49.80 -65.09
N GLN A 395 -29.52 -49.79 -66.14
CA GLN A 395 -30.14 -48.62 -66.75
C GLN A 395 -30.93 -47.72 -65.78
N ALA A 396 -30.97 -46.45 -66.14
CA ALA A 396 -31.69 -45.37 -65.47
C ALA A 396 -33.18 -45.66 -65.21
N ARG A 397 -33.68 -45.24 -64.04
CA ARG A 397 -34.86 -44.38 -63.86
C ARG A 397 -34.80 -43.75 -62.47
N GLY A 398 -35.12 -42.45 -62.40
CA GLY A 398 -34.82 -41.57 -61.27
C GLY A 398 -35.63 -41.87 -60.01
N ASP A 399 -35.07 -41.48 -58.86
CA ASP A 399 -35.58 -40.39 -58.02
C ASP A 399 -34.58 -40.04 -56.92
N GLY A 400 -34.57 -38.77 -56.52
CA GLY A 400 -33.42 -38.08 -55.93
C GLY A 400 -33.02 -38.46 -54.50
N ALA A 401 -31.71 -38.52 -54.27
CA ALA A 401 -31.07 -38.41 -52.96
C ALA A 401 -30.19 -37.15 -52.96
N GLY A 402 -30.66 -36.11 -52.26
CA GLY A 402 -29.98 -34.83 -52.13
C GLY A 402 -28.72 -34.97 -51.27
N THR A 403 -27.56 -34.70 -51.87
CA THR A 403 -26.32 -34.48 -51.13
C THR A 403 -26.33 -33.03 -50.61
N ILE A 404 -26.61 -32.82 -49.33
CA ILE A 404 -26.46 -31.48 -48.73
C ILE A 404 -24.99 -31.30 -48.37
N GLY A 405 -24.22 -30.81 -49.34
CA GLY A 405 -22.88 -30.27 -49.12
C GLY A 405 -22.99 -28.80 -48.78
N THR A 406 -22.74 -28.42 -47.52
CA THR A 406 -22.55 -27.01 -47.15
C THR A 406 -21.20 -26.53 -47.68
N ARG A 407 -21.23 -25.90 -48.85
CA ARG A 407 -20.09 -25.20 -49.46
C ARG A 407 -19.90 -23.90 -48.68
N THR A 408 -18.84 -23.82 -47.88
CA THR A 408 -18.39 -22.54 -47.30
C THR A 408 -17.49 -21.85 -48.31
N ASP A 409 -18.00 -20.76 -48.89
CA ASP A 409 -17.26 -19.85 -49.75
C ASP A 409 -16.09 -19.22 -48.99
N ARG A 410 -14.90 -19.27 -49.58
CA ARG A 410 -13.71 -18.59 -49.05
C ARG A 410 -12.79 -18.15 -50.17
N ASP A 411 -13.26 -17.18 -50.96
CA ASP A 411 -12.43 -16.33 -51.81
C ASP A 411 -12.83 -14.87 -51.57
N GLN A 412 -12.11 -14.20 -50.66
CA GLN A 412 -11.91 -12.74 -50.55
C GLN A 412 -11.26 -12.40 -49.20
N ASN A 413 -9.98 -12.74 -49.01
CA ASN A 413 -9.07 -11.93 -48.18
C ASN A 413 -7.61 -12.41 -48.32
N ARG A 414 -7.00 -12.11 -49.46
CA ARG A 414 -5.56 -12.20 -49.69
C ARG A 414 -5.07 -10.96 -50.44
N ALA A 415 -5.20 -9.80 -49.81
CA ALA A 415 -4.44 -8.60 -50.17
C ALA A 415 -4.48 -7.62 -48.98
N ALA A 416 -3.45 -7.69 -48.12
CA ALA A 416 -2.98 -6.66 -47.18
C ALA A 416 -2.43 -7.31 -45.89
N ALA A 417 -1.19 -7.79 -45.93
CA ALA A 417 -0.29 -7.87 -44.77
C ALA A 417 1.03 -8.54 -45.19
N ARG A 418 1.74 -7.91 -46.13
CA ARG A 418 3.19 -8.02 -46.22
C ARG A 418 3.72 -6.62 -45.97
N GLU A 419 4.14 -6.36 -44.75
CA GLU A 419 5.22 -5.40 -44.46
C GLU A 419 5.64 -5.51 -42.98
N ASN A 420 6.95 -5.42 -42.78
CA ASN A 420 7.70 -5.31 -41.53
C ASN A 420 7.89 -6.56 -40.66
N HIS A 421 8.90 -7.34 -41.07
CA HIS A 421 9.92 -7.83 -40.14
C HIS A 421 10.69 -6.65 -39.51
N SER A 422 10.81 -6.63 -38.19
CA SER A 422 12.03 -6.15 -37.52
C SER A 422 12.17 -6.79 -36.13
N SER A 423 13.17 -7.67 -36.02
CA SER A 423 14.14 -7.84 -34.92
C SER A 423 13.75 -7.51 -33.46
N VAL A 424 13.95 -8.49 -32.56
CA VAL A 424 14.79 -8.45 -31.33
C VAL A 424 14.71 -9.82 -30.58
N PRO A 425 15.77 -10.29 -29.89
CA PRO A 425 16.03 -11.70 -29.61
C PRO A 425 15.66 -12.19 -28.19
N GLN A 426 15.44 -13.51 -28.07
CA GLN A 426 15.32 -14.23 -26.79
C GLN A 426 16.65 -14.32 -26.03
N PRO A 427 16.66 -14.25 -24.68
CA PRO A 427 17.82 -14.65 -23.90
C PRO A 427 17.78 -16.15 -23.55
N ASN A 428 18.95 -16.75 -23.72
CA ASN A 428 19.36 -18.11 -23.33
C ASN A 428 19.01 -18.45 -21.88
N ARG A 429 18.40 -19.62 -21.67
CA ARG A 429 18.47 -20.37 -20.40
C ARG A 429 19.66 -21.32 -20.45
N ARG A 430 20.70 -21.08 -19.65
CA ARG A 430 21.59 -22.14 -19.13
C ARG A 430 22.09 -21.79 -17.72
N ARG A 431 22.04 -22.84 -16.88
CA ARG A 431 22.48 -23.02 -15.49
C ARG A 431 21.56 -22.52 -14.40
#